data_AF-A0A7V0JI67-F1
#
_entry.id   AF-A0A7V0JI67-F1
#
_cell.length_a   1.000
_cell.length_b   1.000
_cell.length_c   1.000
_cell.angle_alpha   90.00
_cell.angle_beta   90.00
_cell.angle_gamma   90.00
#
_symmetry.space_group_name_H-M   'P 1'
#
loop_
_entity.id
_entity.type
_entity.pdbx_description
1 polymer ?
#
loop_
_entity_poly.entity_id
_entity_poly.type
_entity_poly.pdbx_seq_one_letter_code
_entity_poly.pdbx_strand_id
1 'polypeptide(L)'
;FAITGDGEHQEGQIWEAVMEAGHFKLDNLICIVDMNRLQIDGWVDEVMNIEPLDKNYEAFGWNVIDINGHDMAQIVEALETAKSNKGKPTLIMVRTVKGKGVSFMEDVAGWHGKAPSYDQMIQGLEELGLKDRIPYDQLIERARKYQAWVDVELDKKQPKFSRDYWWNHRENMKVKMDPTRKGFGRALEVHGGDERVYCLGMDISGSITIDQFYKNHPERKPRFISVGIAEQSGTNVAAGLAKEGKLPVLGTYGVFSSGRNLDQVRTTVAYGGFNVMIAGAHGGVSVGPDGATHQALEDLFQMTGIPGMHVCVPCDALETFKATSYLLFKEKGPKFVRFAREATPIVKTEATPFVYGKANVIRFRGEKDNFIDAFETALASDYKSEDEDLSIIACGPMVPEAMRAAWILKSDFNLETRIVNMHTLKPLDKETIVRAALETGVIVTAEEHQIGGLANPVAAAILADGRMHDKGVKFGMIGVKDRFGESGAPWELIKEFEVSAEHIARKAKELMG
;
A
#
# COMPACT_ATOMS: atom_id res chain seq x y z
N PHE A 1 -8.98 -2.06 -27.46
CA PHE A 1 -10.11 -1.11 -27.44
C PHE A 1 -10.41 -0.75 -26.00
N ALA A 2 -10.63 0.53 -25.72
CA ALA A 2 -11.19 1.05 -24.48
C ALA A 2 -12.40 1.93 -24.84
N ILE A 3 -13.47 1.87 -24.06
CA ILE A 3 -14.66 2.73 -24.22
C ILE A 3 -14.82 3.51 -22.92
N THR A 4 -14.98 4.81 -23.04
CA THR A 4 -15.09 5.76 -21.92
C THR A 4 -16.22 6.75 -22.17
N GLY A 5 -16.76 7.35 -21.11
CA GLY A 5 -17.68 8.48 -21.24
C GLY A 5 -16.96 9.80 -21.49
N ASP A 6 -17.66 10.80 -22.01
CA ASP A 6 -17.18 12.19 -22.04
C ASP A 6 -16.97 12.76 -20.62
N GLY A 7 -17.94 12.63 -19.72
CA GLY A 7 -17.78 13.06 -18.32
C GLY A 7 -16.62 12.37 -17.58
N GLU A 8 -16.28 11.13 -17.95
CA GLU A 8 -15.14 10.39 -17.38
C GLU A 8 -13.79 11.08 -17.66
N HIS A 9 -13.70 11.90 -18.72
CA HIS A 9 -12.49 12.66 -19.04
C HIS A 9 -12.22 13.84 -18.09
N GLN A 10 -13.07 14.06 -17.09
CA GLN A 10 -12.73 14.95 -15.98
C GLN A 10 -11.77 14.27 -14.98
N GLU A 11 -11.68 12.93 -14.98
CA GLU A 11 -10.80 12.19 -14.09
C GLU A 11 -9.33 12.34 -14.50
N GLY A 12 -8.48 12.70 -13.53
CA GLY A 12 -7.05 12.92 -13.76
C GLY A 12 -6.32 11.67 -14.28
N GLN A 13 -6.75 10.47 -13.88
CA GLN A 13 -6.13 9.21 -14.31
C GLN A 13 -6.27 8.95 -15.82
N ILE A 14 -7.32 9.47 -16.46
CA ILE A 14 -7.48 9.36 -17.92
C ILE A 14 -6.34 10.12 -18.60
N TRP A 15 -6.02 11.33 -18.12
CA TRP A 15 -4.96 12.14 -18.69
C TRP A 15 -3.56 11.57 -18.42
N GLU A 16 -3.34 10.92 -17.27
CA GLU A 16 -2.15 10.11 -17.02
C GLU A 16 -1.97 9.05 -18.13
N ALA A 17 -3.01 8.24 -18.39
CA ALA A 17 -2.99 7.19 -19.40
C ALA A 17 -2.88 7.72 -20.85
N VAL A 18 -3.51 8.86 -21.16
CA VAL A 18 -3.46 9.51 -22.48
C VAL A 18 -2.04 9.98 -22.79
N MET A 19 -1.37 10.61 -21.81
CA MET A 19 0.04 11.01 -21.92
C MET A 19 0.94 9.80 -22.16
N GLU A 20 0.77 8.74 -21.37
CA GLU A 20 1.55 7.51 -21.49
C GLU A 20 1.39 6.86 -22.86
N ALA A 21 0.16 6.66 -23.33
CA ALA A 21 -0.10 5.99 -24.60
C ALA A 21 0.48 6.76 -25.80
N GLY A 22 0.41 8.09 -25.76
CA GLY A 22 1.04 8.96 -26.75
C GLY A 22 2.56 8.87 -26.70
N HIS A 23 3.14 8.95 -25.50
CA HIS A 23 4.58 8.83 -25.26
C HIS A 23 5.14 7.49 -25.78
N PHE A 24 4.47 6.39 -25.47
CA PHE A 24 4.86 5.04 -25.88
C PHE A 24 4.42 4.68 -27.30
N LYS A 25 3.71 5.58 -28.01
CA LYS A 25 3.26 5.38 -29.39
C LYS A 25 2.45 4.10 -29.55
N LEU A 26 1.52 3.84 -28.63
CA LEU A 26 0.71 2.61 -28.59
C LEU A 26 -0.28 2.56 -29.76
N ASP A 27 0.22 2.23 -30.95
CA ASP A 27 -0.56 2.22 -32.20
C ASP A 27 -1.54 1.05 -32.35
N ASN A 28 -1.55 0.17 -31.34
CA ASN A 28 -2.54 -0.87 -31.13
C ASN A 28 -3.64 -0.46 -30.13
N LEU A 29 -3.60 0.76 -29.58
CA LEU A 29 -4.61 1.30 -28.70
C LEU A 29 -5.62 2.16 -29.48
N ILE A 30 -6.89 1.83 -29.30
CA ILE A 30 -8.03 2.60 -29.81
C ILE A 30 -8.93 2.92 -28.60
N CYS A 31 -9.04 4.20 -28.27
CA CYS A 31 -9.95 4.74 -27.27
C CYS A 31 -11.20 5.28 -27.97
N ILE A 32 -12.38 4.90 -27.50
CA ILE A 32 -13.67 5.31 -28.05
C ILE A 32 -14.37 6.12 -26.96
N VAL A 33 -14.67 7.39 -27.23
CA VAL A 33 -15.35 8.26 -26.28
C VAL A 33 -16.79 8.44 -26.69
N ASP A 34 -17.70 8.05 -25.81
CA ASP A 34 -19.12 8.31 -25.94
C ASP A 34 -19.40 9.79 -25.61
N MET A 35 -19.44 10.63 -26.65
CA MET A 35 -19.68 12.06 -26.57
C MET A 35 -21.19 12.33 -26.53
N ASN A 36 -21.84 11.92 -25.43
CA ASN A 36 -23.28 11.99 -25.24
C ASN A 36 -23.77 13.31 -24.62
N ARG A 37 -22.83 14.18 -24.22
CA ARG A 37 -22.96 15.56 -23.71
C ARG A 37 -23.51 15.68 -22.30
N LEU A 38 -23.77 14.57 -21.62
CA LEU A 38 -24.48 14.55 -20.34
C LEU A 38 -23.73 13.73 -19.30
N GLN A 39 -23.56 14.30 -18.11
CA GLN A 39 -23.10 13.61 -16.91
C GLN A 39 -24.22 13.48 -15.88
N ILE A 40 -23.87 13.20 -14.62
CA ILE A 40 -24.88 13.01 -13.55
C ILE A 40 -25.62 14.32 -13.29
N ASP A 41 -24.86 15.39 -13.06
CA ASP A 41 -25.37 16.66 -12.55
C ASP A 41 -25.88 17.61 -13.65
N GLY A 42 -25.78 17.24 -14.93
CA GLY A 42 -26.22 18.08 -16.03
C GLY A 42 -25.42 17.88 -17.32
N TRP A 43 -25.40 18.92 -18.14
CA TRP A 43 -24.59 18.99 -19.34
C TRP A 43 -23.10 19.04 -19.01
N VAL A 44 -22.29 18.42 -19.84
CA VAL A 44 -20.84 18.35 -19.60
C VAL A 44 -20.23 19.75 -19.59
N ASP A 45 -20.61 20.61 -20.53
CA ASP A 45 -20.10 21.98 -20.64
C ASP A 45 -20.53 22.89 -19.48
N GLU A 46 -21.71 22.69 -18.91
CA GLU A 46 -22.21 23.44 -17.76
C GLU A 46 -21.56 23.02 -16.44
N VAL A 47 -21.37 21.72 -16.22
CA VAL A 47 -20.82 21.19 -14.97
C VAL A 47 -19.29 21.27 -14.95
N MET A 48 -18.61 20.80 -16.01
CA MET A 48 -17.16 20.93 -16.18
C MET A 48 -16.76 20.63 -17.63
N ASN A 49 -16.53 21.69 -18.40
CA ASN A 49 -16.20 21.59 -19.82
C ASN A 49 -14.86 20.87 -20.07
N ILE A 50 -14.86 19.95 -21.04
CA ILE A 50 -13.69 19.17 -21.47
C ILE A 50 -13.19 19.57 -22.88
N GLU A 51 -13.94 20.42 -23.60
CA GLU A 51 -13.63 20.81 -24.97
C GLU A 51 -12.56 21.93 -25.02
N PRO A 52 -11.71 21.97 -26.07
CA PRO A 52 -11.68 21.07 -27.23
C PRO A 52 -10.96 19.73 -26.94
N LEU A 53 -11.72 18.62 -26.96
CA LEU A 53 -11.19 17.30 -26.59
C LEU A 53 -10.24 16.75 -27.66
N ASP A 54 -10.55 17.00 -28.93
CA ASP A 54 -9.70 16.66 -30.07
C ASP A 54 -8.32 17.29 -29.93
N LYS A 55 -8.24 18.59 -29.61
CA LYS A 55 -6.98 19.32 -29.46
C LYS A 55 -6.17 18.86 -28.26
N ASN A 56 -6.84 18.49 -27.18
CA ASN A 56 -6.16 17.92 -26.00
C ASN A 56 -5.47 16.59 -26.35
N TYR A 57 -6.15 15.71 -27.08
CA TYR A 57 -5.57 14.44 -27.52
C TYR A 57 -4.50 14.60 -28.61
N GLU A 58 -4.73 15.49 -29.58
CA GLU A 58 -3.72 15.84 -30.60
C GLU A 58 -2.43 16.37 -29.93
N ALA A 59 -2.55 17.19 -28.88
CA ALA A 59 -1.41 17.70 -28.12
C ALA A 59 -0.58 16.60 -27.44
N PHE A 60 -1.21 15.47 -27.08
CA PHE A 60 -0.53 14.28 -26.56
C PHE A 60 -0.14 13.27 -27.66
N GLY A 61 -0.23 13.65 -28.94
CA GLY A 61 0.26 12.85 -30.06
C GLY A 61 -0.68 11.77 -30.55
N TRP A 62 -1.97 11.86 -30.26
CA TRP A 62 -2.97 10.91 -30.73
C TRP A 62 -3.47 11.22 -32.14
N ASN A 63 -3.93 10.18 -32.84
CA ASN A 63 -4.80 10.34 -34.01
C ASN A 63 -6.23 10.55 -33.52
N VAL A 64 -6.96 11.53 -34.05
CA VAL A 64 -8.35 11.81 -33.64
C VAL A 64 -9.29 11.63 -34.82
N ILE A 65 -10.40 10.92 -34.60
CA ILE A 65 -11.49 10.74 -35.56
C ILE A 65 -12.79 11.16 -34.86
N ASP A 66 -13.56 12.08 -35.45
CA ASP A 66 -14.87 12.53 -34.93
C ASP A 66 -15.96 12.00 -35.87
N ILE A 67 -16.94 11.28 -35.32
CA ILE A 67 -18.01 10.62 -36.08
C ILE A 67 -19.38 10.79 -35.43
N ASN A 68 -20.43 10.60 -36.24
CA ASN A 68 -21.77 10.39 -35.74
C ASN A 68 -21.92 8.97 -35.18
N GLY A 69 -22.16 8.83 -33.87
CA GLY A 69 -22.31 7.54 -33.20
C GLY A 69 -23.60 6.79 -33.48
N HIS A 70 -24.53 7.38 -34.21
CA HIS A 70 -25.75 6.72 -34.69
C HIS A 70 -25.66 6.29 -36.15
N ASP A 71 -24.48 6.42 -36.77
CA ASP A 71 -24.20 5.97 -38.14
C ASP A 71 -23.21 4.79 -38.12
N MET A 72 -23.73 3.58 -38.33
CA MET A 72 -22.94 2.35 -38.30
C MET A 72 -21.86 2.32 -39.39
N ALA A 73 -22.08 2.97 -40.54
CA ALA A 73 -21.07 3.00 -41.60
C ALA A 73 -19.84 3.82 -41.15
N GLN A 74 -20.07 4.98 -40.53
CA GLN A 74 -18.99 5.81 -39.98
C GLN A 74 -18.24 5.11 -38.85
N ILE A 75 -18.93 4.37 -37.97
CA ILE A 75 -18.28 3.59 -36.92
C ILE A 75 -17.33 2.54 -37.52
N VAL A 76 -17.80 1.78 -38.52
CA VAL A 76 -16.98 0.76 -39.18
C VAL A 76 -15.78 1.38 -39.89
N GLU A 77 -15.99 2.47 -40.64
CA GLU A 77 -14.91 3.18 -41.35
C GLU A 77 -13.86 3.75 -40.37
N ALA A 78 -14.30 4.35 -39.26
CA ALA A 78 -13.42 4.88 -38.23
C ALA A 78 -12.57 3.78 -37.58
N LEU A 79 -13.16 2.61 -37.30
CA LEU A 79 -12.43 1.47 -36.73
C LEU A 79 -11.40 0.90 -37.72
N GLU A 80 -11.73 0.79 -39.01
CA GLU A 80 -10.78 0.34 -40.03
C GLU A 80 -9.64 1.34 -40.24
N THR A 81 -9.96 2.63 -40.19
CA THR A 81 -8.98 3.72 -40.25
C THR A 81 -8.05 3.70 -39.05
N ALA A 82 -8.60 3.54 -37.85
CA ALA A 82 -7.85 3.47 -36.59
C ALA A 82 -6.90 2.26 -36.56
N LYS A 83 -7.32 1.08 -37.04
CA LYS A 83 -6.47 -0.12 -37.14
C LYS A 83 -5.28 0.06 -38.10
N SER A 84 -5.49 0.85 -39.16
CA SER A 84 -4.50 1.10 -40.20
C SER A 84 -3.47 2.16 -39.79
N ASN A 85 -3.80 2.99 -38.81
CA ASN A 85 -2.91 4.00 -38.27
C ASN A 85 -1.73 3.35 -37.51
N LYS A 86 -0.51 3.91 -37.67
CA LYS A 86 0.74 3.38 -37.11
C LYS A 86 1.52 4.46 -36.39
N GLY A 87 2.29 4.04 -35.37
CA GLY A 87 3.16 4.91 -34.59
C GLY A 87 2.46 5.92 -33.66
N LYS A 88 1.14 5.86 -33.50
CA LYS A 88 0.38 6.64 -32.52
C LYS A 88 -0.94 5.95 -32.15
N PRO A 89 -1.42 6.09 -30.90
CA PRO A 89 -2.75 5.64 -30.50
C PRO A 89 -3.85 6.44 -31.21
N THR A 90 -5.08 5.89 -31.25
CA THR A 90 -6.23 6.54 -31.90
C THR A 90 -7.37 6.79 -30.93
N LEU A 91 -7.87 8.02 -30.92
CA LEU A 91 -9.12 8.45 -30.32
C LEU A 91 -10.22 8.42 -31.39
N ILE A 92 -11.35 7.82 -31.07
CA ILE A 92 -12.59 7.95 -31.83
C ILE A 92 -13.60 8.66 -30.93
N MET A 93 -13.89 9.92 -31.24
CA MET A 93 -14.96 10.69 -30.62
C MET A 93 -16.27 10.33 -31.29
N VAL A 94 -17.17 9.71 -30.54
CA VAL A 94 -18.43 9.17 -31.05
C VAL A 94 -19.55 10.06 -30.53
N ARG A 95 -20.08 10.94 -31.37
CA ARG A 95 -21.16 11.87 -31.01
C ARG A 95 -22.48 11.09 -30.90
N THR A 96 -22.97 10.90 -29.68
CA THR A 96 -24.20 10.15 -29.42
C THR A 96 -25.24 11.03 -28.70
N VAL A 97 -26.37 10.41 -28.34
CA VAL A 97 -27.41 11.02 -27.51
C VAL A 97 -27.65 10.06 -26.36
N LYS A 98 -27.47 10.52 -25.13
CA LYS A 98 -27.67 9.67 -23.94
C LYS A 98 -29.13 9.24 -23.86
N GLY A 99 -29.38 7.95 -23.63
CA GLY A 99 -30.74 7.41 -23.60
C GLY A 99 -31.40 7.27 -24.98
N LYS A 100 -30.63 7.29 -26.08
CA LYS A 100 -31.15 7.16 -27.44
C LYS A 100 -32.13 5.99 -27.56
N GLY A 101 -33.32 6.26 -28.10
CA GLY A 101 -34.35 5.26 -28.35
C GLY A 101 -35.36 5.06 -27.22
N VAL A 102 -35.20 5.73 -26.08
CA VAL A 102 -36.21 5.79 -25.01
C VAL A 102 -36.67 7.23 -24.84
N SER A 103 -37.92 7.48 -25.19
CA SER A 103 -38.47 8.82 -25.41
C SER A 103 -38.34 9.77 -24.21
N PHE A 104 -38.49 9.24 -23.00
CA PHE A 104 -38.46 10.02 -21.77
C PHE A 104 -37.06 10.11 -21.13
N MET A 105 -36.08 9.34 -21.62
CA MET A 105 -34.68 9.35 -21.17
C MET A 105 -33.75 10.08 -22.14
N GLU A 106 -34.10 10.13 -23.43
CA GLU A 106 -33.27 10.70 -24.48
C GLU A 106 -32.96 12.17 -24.20
N ASP A 107 -31.67 12.49 -24.05
CA ASP A 107 -31.15 13.84 -23.79
C ASP A 107 -31.59 14.46 -22.44
N VAL A 108 -31.86 13.63 -21.43
CA VAL A 108 -32.30 14.09 -20.09
C VAL A 108 -31.32 13.64 -19.00
N ALA A 109 -30.55 14.60 -18.44
CA ALA A 109 -29.54 14.35 -17.40
C ALA A 109 -30.07 13.61 -16.16
N GLY A 110 -31.29 13.95 -15.72
CA GLY A 110 -31.94 13.36 -14.54
C GLY A 110 -32.24 11.87 -14.62
N TRP A 111 -31.92 11.23 -15.75
CA TRP A 111 -31.95 9.78 -15.93
C TRP A 111 -30.59 9.09 -15.74
N HIS A 112 -29.50 9.83 -15.54
CA HIS A 112 -28.20 9.24 -15.27
C HIS A 112 -28.19 8.54 -13.90
N GLY A 113 -27.88 7.24 -13.88
CA GLY A 113 -27.86 6.43 -12.66
C GLY A 113 -29.23 6.22 -12.01
N LYS A 114 -30.30 6.80 -12.56
CA LYS A 114 -31.67 6.62 -12.09
C LYS A 114 -32.33 5.47 -12.83
N ALA A 115 -32.61 4.40 -12.11
CA ALA A 115 -33.42 3.34 -12.65
C ALA A 115 -34.83 3.87 -12.98
N PRO A 116 -35.41 3.54 -14.15
CA PRO A 116 -36.83 3.80 -14.40
C PRO A 116 -37.69 3.17 -13.30
N SER A 117 -38.74 3.89 -12.89
CA SER A 117 -39.81 3.30 -12.06
C SER A 117 -40.39 2.09 -12.77
N TYR A 118 -41.06 1.18 -12.06
CA TYR A 118 -41.61 -0.02 -12.69
C TYR A 118 -42.45 0.30 -13.95
N ASP A 119 -43.32 1.31 -13.95
CA ASP A 119 -44.11 1.66 -15.14
C ASP A 119 -43.27 2.29 -16.26
N GLN A 120 -42.31 3.16 -15.94
CA GLN A 120 -41.37 3.73 -16.92
C GLN A 120 -40.38 2.70 -17.44
N MET A 121 -40.13 1.67 -16.66
CA MET A 121 -39.28 0.56 -17.00
C MET A 121 -40.07 -0.38 -17.90
N ILE A 122 -41.34 -0.67 -17.62
CA ILE A 122 -42.23 -1.36 -18.55
C ILE A 122 -42.37 -0.57 -19.86
N GLN A 123 -42.52 0.76 -19.80
CA GLN A 123 -42.60 1.63 -20.99
C GLN A 123 -41.27 1.70 -21.74
N GLY A 124 -40.17 2.01 -21.07
CA GLY A 124 -38.84 2.10 -21.67
C GLY A 124 -38.35 0.75 -22.15
N LEU A 125 -38.74 -0.34 -21.50
CA LEU A 125 -38.52 -1.70 -21.93
C LEU A 125 -39.73 -2.27 -22.72
N GLU A 126 -40.72 -1.47 -23.10
CA GLU A 126 -41.65 -1.74 -24.21
C GLU A 126 -41.09 -1.06 -25.46
N GLU A 127 -40.67 0.19 -25.31
CA GLU A 127 -39.86 0.97 -26.25
C GLU A 127 -38.55 0.24 -26.59
N LEU A 128 -37.97 -0.53 -25.65
CA LEU A 128 -36.75 -1.35 -25.80
C LEU A 128 -36.91 -2.88 -25.65
N GLY A 129 -38.02 -3.41 -25.10
CA GLY A 129 -38.38 -4.85 -25.07
C GLY A 129 -38.03 -5.78 -23.85
N LEU A 130 -37.95 -5.37 -22.57
CA LEU A 130 -37.38 -6.11 -21.39
C LEU A 130 -38.10 -5.80 -20.00
N LYS A 131 -37.78 -6.34 -18.77
CA LYS A 131 -38.45 -6.00 -17.44
C LYS A 131 -37.60 -6.19 -16.12
N ASP A 132 -37.58 -5.19 -15.18
CA ASP A 132 -37.49 -5.19 -13.65
C ASP A 132 -36.33 -4.49 -12.82
N ARG A 133 -36.65 -3.74 -11.69
CA ARG A 133 -35.91 -3.57 -10.34
C ARG A 133 -36.49 -2.56 -9.24
N ILE A 134 -35.87 -2.47 -8.01
CA ILE A 134 -36.31 -1.97 -6.62
C ILE A 134 -35.29 -0.97 -5.91
N PRO A 135 -35.58 -0.17 -4.80
CA PRO A 135 -34.87 1.07 -4.36
C PRO A 135 -34.12 1.16 -2.96
N TYR A 136 -33.58 2.37 -2.64
CA TYR A 136 -32.25 2.73 -2.04
C TYR A 136 -32.23 3.64 -0.76
N ASP A 137 -33.33 4.20 -0.28
CA ASP A 137 -33.33 5.40 0.59
C ASP A 137 -32.80 5.27 2.04
N GLN A 138 -32.29 4.11 2.48
CA GLN A 138 -31.96 3.90 3.90
C GLN A 138 -30.56 4.35 4.34
N LEU A 139 -29.72 4.90 3.44
CA LEU A 139 -28.26 4.90 3.66
C LEU A 139 -27.59 6.24 4.01
N ILE A 140 -28.26 7.39 3.97
CA ILE A 140 -27.56 8.71 3.95
C ILE A 140 -27.62 9.55 5.25
N GLU A 141 -28.27 9.12 6.34
CA GLU A 141 -28.48 10.00 7.51
C GLU A 141 -27.27 10.12 8.48
N ARG A 142 -26.25 9.25 8.38
CA ARG A 142 -25.41 8.93 9.56
C ARG A 142 -24.10 9.70 9.76
N ALA A 143 -23.70 10.60 8.86
CA ALA A 143 -22.27 10.96 8.75
C ALA A 143 -21.80 12.33 9.33
N ARG A 144 -22.62 13.13 10.02
CA ARG A 144 -22.38 14.60 10.07
C ARG A 144 -21.75 15.29 11.30
N LYS A 145 -21.24 14.70 12.39
CA LYS A 145 -20.79 15.53 13.55
C LYS A 145 -19.64 14.98 14.44
N TYR A 146 -18.36 15.42 14.28
CA TYR A 146 -17.32 15.41 15.35
C TYR A 146 -15.95 16.04 14.94
N GLN A 147 -15.59 17.30 15.27
CA GLN A 147 -14.20 17.80 15.09
C GLN A 147 -13.89 19.14 15.83
N ALA A 148 -13.88 19.20 17.17
CA ALA A 148 -13.56 20.48 17.83
C ALA A 148 -12.75 20.43 19.15
N TRP A 149 -12.06 19.32 19.49
CA TRP A 149 -11.46 19.15 20.82
C TRP A 149 -9.92 18.98 20.87
N VAL A 150 -9.21 18.94 19.74
CA VAL A 150 -7.85 18.35 19.70
C VAL A 150 -6.71 19.29 20.16
N ASP A 151 -6.89 20.61 20.21
CA ASP A 151 -5.75 21.54 20.22
C ASP A 151 -5.03 21.77 21.58
N VAL A 152 -5.42 21.12 22.69
CA VAL A 152 -4.89 21.46 24.04
C VAL A 152 -3.88 20.46 24.62
N GLU A 153 -3.76 19.23 24.12
CA GLU A 153 -3.07 18.13 24.82
C GLU A 153 -1.59 17.85 24.43
N LEU A 154 -0.94 18.72 23.66
CA LEU A 154 0.34 18.39 23.01
C LEU A 154 1.61 18.60 23.85
N ASP A 155 1.63 19.43 24.90
CA ASP A 155 2.90 19.85 25.51
C ASP A 155 3.46 18.91 26.63
N LYS A 156 2.84 17.76 26.89
CA LYS A 156 3.09 16.95 28.10
C LYS A 156 3.88 15.64 27.92
N LYS A 157 4.41 15.31 26.73
CA LYS A 157 4.53 13.91 26.29
C LYS A 157 5.87 13.13 26.45
N GLN A 158 6.98 13.70 26.92
CA GLN A 158 8.29 12.98 26.94
C GLN A 158 8.73 12.37 28.30
N PRO A 159 9.05 11.06 28.39
CA PRO A 159 9.75 10.43 29.54
C PRO A 159 11.28 10.59 29.51
N LYS A 160 11.93 10.36 30.66
CA LYS A 160 13.40 10.36 30.82
C LYS A 160 13.90 9.12 31.58
N PHE A 161 15.06 8.57 31.19
CA PHE A 161 15.74 7.40 31.81
C PHE A 161 17.18 7.74 32.23
N SER A 162 17.79 6.89 33.08
CA SER A 162 19.10 7.13 33.73
C SER A 162 20.34 6.74 32.90
N ARG A 163 20.17 6.00 31.79
CA ARG A 163 21.24 5.50 30.92
C ARG A 163 20.94 5.82 29.45
N ASP A 164 21.99 6.09 28.67
CA ASP A 164 21.87 6.26 27.20
C ASP A 164 21.96 4.90 26.51
N TYR A 165 20.90 4.53 25.80
CA TYR A 165 20.77 3.28 25.05
C TYR A 165 20.80 3.49 23.53
N TRP A 166 21.09 4.69 23.05
CA TRP A 166 20.97 5.01 21.62
C TRP A 166 21.97 4.24 20.72
N TRP A 167 21.58 4.02 19.46
CA TRP A 167 22.35 3.21 18.50
C TRP A 167 23.80 3.69 18.34
N ASN A 168 24.75 2.76 18.48
CA ASN A 168 26.18 2.96 18.28
C ASN A 168 26.86 4.00 19.20
N HIS A 169 26.19 4.50 20.24
CA HIS A 169 26.75 5.47 21.19
C HIS A 169 27.75 4.87 22.19
N ARG A 170 27.72 3.56 22.44
CA ARG A 170 28.65 2.85 23.37
C ARG A 170 29.76 2.10 22.64
N GLU A 171 30.81 1.69 23.36
CA GLU A 171 31.96 0.96 22.81
C GLU A 171 31.61 -0.48 22.39
N ASN A 172 30.79 -1.18 23.19
CA ASN A 172 30.21 -2.50 22.88
C ASN A 172 28.78 -2.38 22.28
N MET A 173 28.15 -3.49 21.92
CA MET A 173 26.79 -3.53 21.33
C MET A 173 26.66 -2.73 20.02
N LYS A 174 27.70 -2.77 19.18
CA LYS A 174 27.71 -2.07 17.88
C LYS A 174 26.79 -2.78 16.87
N VAL A 175 26.21 -2.00 15.95
CA VAL A 175 25.38 -2.53 14.88
C VAL A 175 25.74 -1.92 13.52
N LYS A 176 25.78 -2.79 12.50
CA LYS A 176 25.87 -2.36 11.11
C LYS A 176 24.52 -1.80 10.67
N MET A 177 24.55 -0.63 10.05
CA MET A 177 23.35 0.05 9.55
C MET A 177 23.27 -0.12 8.03
N ASP A 178 22.11 -0.54 7.51
CA ASP A 178 21.86 -0.57 6.06
C ASP A 178 20.36 -0.31 5.77
N PRO A 179 20.01 0.50 4.76
CA PRO A 179 18.60 0.77 4.46
C PRO A 179 17.83 -0.47 4.00
N THR A 180 16.66 -0.71 4.59
CA THR A 180 15.76 -1.81 4.19
C THR A 180 15.42 -1.77 2.70
N ARG A 181 15.23 -0.57 2.11
CA ARG A 181 15.06 -0.40 0.65
C ARG A 181 16.13 -1.11 -0.19
N LYS A 182 17.39 -1.13 0.24
CA LYS A 182 18.45 -1.84 -0.52
C LYS A 182 18.24 -3.35 -0.58
N GLY A 183 17.57 -3.93 0.41
CA GLY A 183 17.16 -5.34 0.37
C GLY A 183 16.20 -5.63 -0.79
N PHE A 184 15.26 -4.71 -1.04
CA PHE A 184 14.35 -4.77 -2.19
C PHE A 184 15.11 -4.63 -3.51
N GLY A 185 15.98 -3.62 -3.65
CA GLY A 185 16.81 -3.46 -4.86
C GLY A 185 17.71 -4.67 -5.15
N ARG A 186 18.36 -5.25 -4.13
CA ARG A 186 19.17 -6.48 -4.27
C ARG A 186 18.35 -7.67 -4.75
N ALA A 187 17.12 -7.83 -4.25
CA ALA A 187 16.24 -8.90 -4.70
C ALA A 187 15.89 -8.75 -6.19
N LEU A 188 15.63 -7.53 -6.67
CA LEU A 188 15.38 -7.27 -8.09
C LEU A 188 16.61 -7.44 -8.97
N GLU A 189 17.81 -7.11 -8.47
CA GLU A 189 19.06 -7.39 -9.17
C GLU A 189 19.25 -8.89 -9.41
N VAL A 190 19.07 -9.71 -8.36
CA VAL A 190 19.21 -11.17 -8.42
C VAL A 190 18.11 -11.82 -9.27
N HIS A 191 16.87 -11.38 -9.10
CA HIS A 191 15.70 -12.09 -9.64
C HIS A 191 15.14 -11.49 -10.94
N GLY A 192 15.57 -10.30 -11.32
CA GLY A 192 15.08 -9.59 -12.52
C GLY A 192 15.41 -10.29 -13.84
N GLY A 193 16.27 -11.32 -13.84
CA GLY A 193 16.55 -12.15 -15.00
C GLY A 193 15.36 -12.98 -15.48
N ASP A 194 14.37 -13.26 -14.63
CA ASP A 194 13.14 -13.95 -15.06
C ASP A 194 12.34 -13.05 -16.03
N GLU A 195 12.07 -13.55 -17.23
CA GLU A 195 11.43 -12.82 -18.33
C GLU A 195 10.01 -12.35 -18.02
N ARG A 196 9.37 -12.94 -17.00
CA ARG A 196 8.04 -12.52 -16.54
C ARG A 196 8.11 -11.25 -15.69
N VAL A 197 9.25 -10.92 -15.10
CA VAL A 197 9.37 -9.77 -14.19
C VAL A 197 9.42 -8.47 -15.00
N TYR A 198 8.51 -7.55 -14.69
CA TYR A 198 8.47 -6.19 -15.25
C TYR A 198 8.49 -5.20 -14.10
N CYS A 199 9.28 -4.14 -14.22
CA CYS A 199 9.34 -3.10 -13.20
C CYS A 199 8.72 -1.80 -13.73
N LEU A 200 7.92 -1.12 -12.91
CA LEU A 200 7.32 0.17 -13.26
C LEU A 200 7.95 1.29 -12.43
N GLY A 201 8.40 2.33 -13.11
CA GLY A 201 9.01 3.51 -12.51
C GLY A 201 8.05 4.68 -12.41
N MET A 202 7.88 5.21 -11.20
CA MET A 202 7.07 6.39 -10.92
C MET A 202 7.97 7.59 -10.54
N ASP A 203 8.95 7.89 -11.41
CA ASP A 203 9.94 8.97 -11.28
C ASP A 203 10.81 9.00 -10.00
N ILE A 204 10.84 7.93 -9.22
CA ILE A 204 11.67 7.85 -7.99
C ILE A 204 12.56 6.60 -7.93
N SER A 205 12.96 6.10 -9.10
CA SER A 205 13.53 4.75 -9.23
C SER A 205 14.77 4.51 -8.36
N GLY A 206 15.67 5.50 -8.28
CA GLY A 206 16.85 5.42 -7.41
C GLY A 206 16.51 5.58 -5.91
N SER A 207 15.44 6.30 -5.58
CA SER A 207 15.01 6.51 -4.19
C SER A 207 14.46 5.23 -3.56
N ILE A 208 13.74 4.42 -4.33
CA ILE A 208 13.22 3.12 -3.85
C ILE A 208 14.10 1.93 -4.25
N THR A 209 15.20 2.18 -4.97
CA THR A 209 16.17 1.18 -5.47
C THR A 209 15.62 0.19 -6.50
N ILE A 210 14.49 0.49 -7.15
CA ILE A 210 13.96 -0.33 -8.25
C ILE A 210 14.87 -0.25 -9.50
N ASP A 211 15.71 0.78 -9.59
CA ASP A 211 16.73 0.95 -10.64
C ASP A 211 17.75 -0.20 -10.66
N GLN A 212 17.97 -0.89 -9.52
CA GLN A 212 18.84 -2.06 -9.43
C GLN A 212 18.41 -3.20 -10.36
N PHE A 213 17.13 -3.22 -10.78
CA PHE A 213 16.64 -4.15 -11.79
C PHE A 213 17.46 -4.09 -13.10
N TYR A 214 17.82 -2.89 -13.57
CA TYR A 214 18.51 -2.70 -14.87
C TYR A 214 19.89 -2.06 -14.77
N LYS A 215 20.28 -1.48 -13.62
CA LYS A 215 21.52 -0.69 -13.48
C LYS A 215 22.78 -1.45 -13.87
N ASN A 216 22.92 -2.69 -13.40
CA ASN A 216 24.02 -3.60 -13.73
C ASN A 216 23.63 -4.62 -14.83
N HIS A 217 22.42 -4.46 -15.40
CA HIS A 217 21.75 -5.41 -16.28
C HIS A 217 20.98 -4.65 -17.40
N PRO A 218 21.69 -3.92 -18.28
CA PRO A 218 21.06 -3.05 -19.27
C PRO A 218 20.14 -3.80 -20.24
N GLU A 219 20.34 -5.10 -20.46
CA GLU A 219 19.48 -5.98 -21.24
C GLU A 219 18.03 -6.04 -20.71
N ARG A 220 17.83 -5.69 -19.42
CA ARG A 220 16.51 -5.69 -18.77
C ARG A 220 15.78 -4.37 -18.92
N LYS A 221 16.45 -3.30 -19.39
CA LYS A 221 15.87 -1.96 -19.54
C LYS A 221 14.55 -1.93 -20.35
N PRO A 222 14.35 -2.74 -21.41
CA PRO A 222 13.06 -2.80 -22.12
C PRO A 222 11.88 -3.32 -21.27
N ARG A 223 12.14 -4.01 -20.15
CA ARG A 223 11.13 -4.48 -19.17
C ARG A 223 10.97 -3.53 -17.98
N PHE A 224 11.64 -2.38 -18.02
CA PHE A 224 11.42 -1.27 -17.11
C PHE A 224 10.57 -0.21 -17.81
N ILE A 225 9.34 0.00 -17.34
CA ILE A 225 8.38 0.94 -17.93
C ILE A 225 8.26 2.14 -17.02
N SER A 226 8.73 3.30 -17.47
CA SER A 226 8.58 4.55 -16.71
C SER A 226 7.26 5.22 -17.08
N VAL A 227 6.37 5.39 -16.12
CA VAL A 227 5.06 6.07 -16.32
C VAL A 227 5.10 7.54 -15.89
N GLY A 228 6.22 8.02 -15.36
CA GLY A 228 6.32 9.37 -14.80
C GLY A 228 5.67 9.47 -13.42
N ILE A 229 5.25 10.65 -12.99
CA ILE A 229 4.59 10.88 -11.69
C ILE A 229 3.09 10.58 -11.84
N ALA A 230 2.77 9.29 -12.01
CA ALA A 230 1.44 8.80 -12.37
C ALA A 230 1.12 7.48 -11.64
N GLU A 231 0.95 7.54 -10.33
CA GLU A 231 0.71 6.34 -9.51
C GLU A 231 -0.57 5.59 -9.90
N GLN A 232 -1.64 6.33 -10.26
CA GLN A 232 -2.93 5.75 -10.61
C GLN A 232 -2.81 4.95 -11.91
N SER A 233 -2.33 5.59 -12.97
CA SER A 233 -2.14 4.93 -14.26
C SER A 233 -1.10 3.81 -14.18
N GLY A 234 0.04 4.02 -13.50
CA GLY A 234 1.04 2.97 -13.31
C GLY A 234 0.49 1.73 -12.59
N THR A 235 -0.46 1.89 -11.68
CA THR A 235 -1.15 0.76 -11.03
C THR A 235 -2.02 -0.01 -12.03
N ASN A 236 -2.73 0.69 -12.93
CA ASN A 236 -3.53 0.07 -13.98
C ASN A 236 -2.66 -0.61 -15.05
N VAL A 237 -1.52 -0.02 -15.43
CA VAL A 237 -0.53 -0.64 -16.32
C VAL A 237 -0.01 -1.94 -15.70
N ALA A 238 0.30 -1.93 -14.40
CA ALA A 238 0.69 -3.14 -13.68
C ALA A 238 -0.41 -4.20 -13.70
N ALA A 239 -1.67 -3.84 -13.48
CA ALA A 239 -2.79 -4.78 -13.59
C ALA A 239 -2.89 -5.39 -15.00
N GLY A 240 -2.72 -4.57 -16.05
CA GLY A 240 -2.67 -5.04 -17.44
C GLY A 240 -1.55 -6.04 -17.69
N LEU A 241 -0.34 -5.77 -17.20
CA LEU A 241 0.79 -6.69 -17.30
C LEU A 241 0.53 -8.01 -16.56
N ALA A 242 -0.05 -7.96 -15.36
CA ALA A 242 -0.42 -9.15 -14.60
C ALA A 242 -1.46 -10.01 -15.33
N LYS A 243 -2.44 -9.36 -16.00
CA LYS A 243 -3.45 -10.05 -16.83
C LYS A 243 -2.81 -10.81 -17.99
N GLU A 244 -1.73 -10.28 -18.57
CA GLU A 244 -0.94 -10.93 -19.63
C GLU A 244 0.10 -11.95 -19.09
N GLY A 245 -0.03 -12.36 -17.82
CA GLY A 245 0.81 -13.39 -17.20
C GLY A 245 2.21 -12.92 -16.78
N LYS A 246 2.44 -11.60 -16.74
CA LYS A 246 3.69 -11.02 -16.21
C LYS A 246 3.63 -10.92 -14.67
N LEU A 247 4.78 -10.65 -14.07
CA LEU A 247 5.00 -10.40 -12.65
C LEU A 247 5.42 -8.93 -12.47
N PRO A 248 4.47 -7.99 -12.52
CA PRO A 248 4.76 -6.57 -12.37
C PRO A 248 5.14 -6.23 -10.93
N VAL A 249 6.20 -5.44 -10.81
CA VAL A 249 6.64 -4.79 -9.58
C VAL A 249 6.56 -3.28 -9.81
N LEU A 250 5.64 -2.62 -9.13
CA LEU A 250 5.58 -1.16 -9.08
C LEU A 250 6.00 -0.69 -7.69
N GLY A 251 6.51 0.53 -7.59
CA GLY A 251 6.80 1.12 -6.30
C GLY A 251 6.91 2.63 -6.37
N THR A 252 6.46 3.26 -5.31
CA THR A 252 6.72 4.68 -5.03
C THR A 252 6.91 4.85 -3.50
N TYR A 253 6.87 6.06 -2.96
CA TYR A 253 6.82 6.27 -1.51
C TYR A 253 5.51 5.71 -0.95
N GLY A 254 5.55 5.18 0.27
CA GLY A 254 4.48 4.44 0.92
C GLY A 254 3.17 5.20 0.85
N VAL A 255 3.21 6.47 1.25
CA VAL A 255 2.09 7.42 1.23
C VAL A 255 1.45 7.58 -0.16
N PHE A 256 2.23 7.53 -1.24
CA PHE A 256 1.72 7.63 -2.60
C PHE A 256 1.28 6.26 -3.14
N SER A 257 2.02 5.20 -2.83
CA SER A 257 1.77 3.82 -3.29
C SER A 257 0.56 3.16 -2.64
N SER A 258 0.10 3.72 -1.51
CA SER A 258 -1.06 3.26 -0.76
C SER A 258 -2.21 4.26 -0.80
N GLY A 259 -1.91 5.57 -0.92
CA GLY A 259 -2.90 6.65 -0.88
C GLY A 259 -3.37 7.11 -2.26
N ARG A 260 -2.45 7.55 -3.13
CA ARG A 260 -2.79 8.20 -4.41
C ARG A 260 -3.54 7.27 -5.36
N ASN A 261 -3.18 5.99 -5.36
CA ASN A 261 -3.70 4.94 -6.23
C ASN A 261 -4.61 3.95 -5.47
N LEU A 262 -5.12 4.31 -4.30
CA LEU A 262 -5.87 3.38 -3.44
C LEU A 262 -7.07 2.75 -4.16
N ASP A 263 -7.77 3.54 -4.98
CA ASP A 263 -8.90 3.02 -5.75
C ASP A 263 -8.42 1.98 -6.76
N GLN A 264 -7.39 2.25 -7.56
CA GLN A 264 -6.85 1.29 -8.53
C GLN A 264 -6.32 0.02 -7.85
N VAL A 265 -5.68 0.14 -6.68
CA VAL A 265 -5.26 -1.04 -5.90
C VAL A 265 -6.47 -1.85 -5.46
N ARG A 266 -7.56 -1.20 -5.03
CA ARG A 266 -8.77 -1.86 -4.53
C ARG A 266 -9.62 -2.45 -5.65
N THR A 267 -10.04 -1.64 -6.61
CA THR A 267 -11.06 -1.95 -7.62
C THR A 267 -10.49 -2.63 -8.86
N THR A 268 -9.23 -2.38 -9.19
CA THR A 268 -8.56 -3.05 -10.32
C THR A 268 -7.74 -4.24 -9.84
N VAL A 269 -6.73 -4.00 -9.00
CA VAL A 269 -5.74 -5.04 -8.65
C VAL A 269 -6.35 -6.10 -7.74
N ALA A 270 -6.88 -5.70 -6.58
CA ALA A 270 -7.34 -6.64 -5.57
C ALA A 270 -8.67 -7.30 -5.94
N TYR A 271 -9.65 -6.52 -6.41
CA TYR A 271 -10.93 -7.07 -6.88
C TYR A 271 -10.75 -8.01 -8.08
N GLY A 272 -9.83 -7.69 -8.99
CA GLY A 272 -9.44 -8.58 -10.10
C GLY A 272 -8.57 -9.78 -9.70
N GLY A 273 -8.09 -9.84 -8.46
CA GLY A 273 -7.16 -10.89 -7.99
C GLY A 273 -5.81 -10.89 -8.72
N PHE A 274 -5.39 -9.75 -9.27
CA PHE A 274 -4.20 -9.68 -10.12
C PHE A 274 -2.90 -9.82 -9.31
N ASN A 275 -1.93 -10.51 -9.91
CA ASN A 275 -0.66 -10.84 -9.29
C ASN A 275 0.34 -9.68 -9.37
N VAL A 276 0.08 -8.62 -8.62
CA VAL A 276 0.86 -7.38 -8.65
C VAL A 276 1.60 -7.19 -7.33
N MET A 277 2.90 -6.84 -7.39
CA MET A 277 3.68 -6.44 -6.22
C MET A 277 3.85 -4.93 -6.16
N ILE A 278 3.36 -4.33 -5.08
CA ILE A 278 3.48 -2.91 -4.76
C ILE A 278 4.56 -2.73 -3.69
N ALA A 279 5.59 -1.96 -4.00
CA ALA A 279 6.63 -1.57 -3.06
C ALA A 279 6.29 -0.21 -2.43
N GLY A 280 5.95 -0.23 -1.14
CA GLY A 280 5.73 0.96 -0.32
C GLY A 280 7.01 1.36 0.41
N ALA A 281 7.82 2.20 -0.23
CA ALA A 281 9.05 2.70 0.38
C ALA A 281 8.75 3.75 1.46
N HIS A 282 9.77 4.25 2.16
CA HIS A 282 9.60 5.43 3.05
C HIS A 282 8.50 5.21 4.12
N GLY A 283 8.38 3.99 4.65
CA GLY A 283 7.48 3.70 5.75
C GLY A 283 7.92 4.39 7.04
N GLY A 284 6.99 5.03 7.75
CA GLY A 284 7.21 5.56 9.09
C GLY A 284 7.77 6.98 9.13
N VAL A 285 8.02 7.48 10.34
CA VAL A 285 8.54 8.84 10.60
C VAL A 285 10.04 8.95 10.32
N SER A 286 10.78 7.84 10.35
CA SER A 286 12.22 7.72 10.14
C SER A 286 12.67 8.08 8.73
N VAL A 287 11.74 8.35 7.80
CA VAL A 287 12.01 9.07 6.55
C VAL A 287 12.78 10.36 6.83
N GLY A 288 12.49 11.02 7.95
CA GLY A 288 13.26 12.16 8.42
C GLY A 288 12.83 13.49 7.77
N PRO A 289 13.74 14.21 7.10
CA PRO A 289 13.55 15.61 6.74
C PRO A 289 12.43 15.86 5.73
N ASP A 290 12.05 14.85 4.93
CA ASP A 290 10.97 14.97 3.93
C ASP A 290 9.60 15.26 4.58
N GLY A 291 9.45 14.94 5.87
CA GLY A 291 8.35 15.41 6.71
C GLY A 291 6.99 14.74 6.45
N ALA A 292 5.94 15.33 7.04
CA ALA A 292 4.58 14.78 7.11
C ALA A 292 4.02 14.27 5.78
N THR A 293 4.31 14.95 4.68
CA THR A 293 3.78 14.64 3.36
C THR A 293 4.38 13.37 2.74
N HIS A 294 5.50 12.88 3.29
CA HIS A 294 6.27 11.74 2.77
C HIS A 294 6.34 10.56 3.75
N GLN A 295 5.89 10.75 5.00
CA GLN A 295 5.90 9.74 6.04
C GLN A 295 4.62 8.90 5.94
N ALA A 296 4.76 7.63 5.55
CA ALA A 296 3.61 6.73 5.42
C ALA A 296 3.19 6.19 6.81
N LEU A 297 2.09 6.72 7.34
CA LEU A 297 1.58 6.40 8.68
C LEU A 297 0.18 5.77 8.67
N GLU A 298 -0.46 5.67 7.51
CA GLU A 298 -1.79 5.10 7.30
C GLU A 298 -1.79 3.92 6.32
N ASP A 299 -0.64 3.63 5.71
CA ASP A 299 -0.48 2.65 4.63
C ASP A 299 -0.85 1.23 5.07
N LEU A 300 -0.57 0.87 6.33
CA LEU A 300 -0.96 -0.44 6.86
C LEU A 300 -2.47 -0.54 7.06
N PHE A 301 -3.16 0.53 7.48
CA PHE A 301 -4.63 0.52 7.58
C PHE A 301 -5.27 0.28 6.21
N GLN A 302 -4.76 0.98 5.20
CA GLN A 302 -5.24 0.89 3.83
C GLN A 302 -4.99 -0.52 3.27
N MET A 303 -3.74 -0.98 3.28
CA MET A 303 -3.35 -2.21 2.58
C MET A 303 -3.84 -3.48 3.29
N THR A 304 -3.84 -3.52 4.63
CA THR A 304 -4.34 -4.69 5.35
C THR A 304 -5.87 -4.81 5.28
N GLY A 305 -6.58 -3.68 5.13
CA GLY A 305 -8.03 -3.62 4.96
C GLY A 305 -8.54 -4.17 3.62
N ILE A 306 -7.71 -4.15 2.57
CA ILE A 306 -8.10 -4.61 1.23
C ILE A 306 -8.23 -6.14 1.19
N PRO A 307 -9.40 -6.72 0.79
CA PRO A 307 -9.57 -8.17 0.67
C PRO A 307 -8.53 -8.81 -0.26
N GLY A 308 -8.02 -10.00 0.11
CA GLY A 308 -7.04 -10.74 -0.70
C GLY A 308 -5.62 -10.17 -0.74
N MET A 309 -5.36 -8.99 -0.16
CA MET A 309 -4.02 -8.39 -0.09
C MET A 309 -3.06 -9.20 0.79
N HIS A 310 -1.81 -9.32 0.34
CA HIS A 310 -0.68 -9.91 1.08
C HIS A 310 0.24 -8.79 1.54
N VAL A 311 0.51 -8.67 2.85
CA VAL A 311 1.26 -7.52 3.40
C VAL A 311 2.47 -8.00 4.21
N CYS A 312 3.66 -7.51 3.81
CA CYS A 312 4.93 -7.73 4.52
C CYS A 312 5.55 -6.41 4.99
N VAL A 313 6.10 -6.41 6.20
CA VAL A 313 6.81 -5.29 6.84
C VAL A 313 8.15 -5.81 7.42
N PRO A 314 9.13 -6.13 6.57
CA PRO A 314 10.44 -6.68 6.97
C PRO A 314 11.25 -5.72 7.85
N CYS A 315 12.00 -6.27 8.81
CA CYS A 315 12.70 -5.48 9.82
C CYS A 315 14.08 -4.93 9.42
N ASP A 316 14.76 -5.56 8.46
CA ASP A 316 16.06 -5.12 7.97
C ASP A 316 16.27 -5.48 6.48
N ALA A 317 17.42 -5.09 5.91
CA ALA A 317 17.69 -5.29 4.50
C ALA A 317 17.76 -6.78 4.08
N LEU A 318 18.15 -7.70 4.98
CA LEU A 318 18.20 -9.13 4.67
C LEU A 318 16.80 -9.76 4.70
N GLU A 319 15.97 -9.36 5.66
CA GLU A 319 14.57 -9.78 5.68
C GLU A 319 13.78 -9.19 4.50
N THR A 320 14.04 -7.94 4.11
CA THR A 320 13.42 -7.35 2.90
C THR A 320 13.80 -8.13 1.64
N PHE A 321 15.06 -8.56 1.52
CA PHE A 321 15.49 -9.40 0.41
C PHE A 321 14.71 -10.72 0.37
N LYS A 322 14.63 -11.43 1.50
CA LYS A 322 13.91 -12.72 1.60
C LYS A 322 12.41 -12.55 1.33
N ALA A 323 11.78 -11.51 1.90
CA ALA A 323 10.36 -11.20 1.70
C ALA A 323 10.05 -10.87 0.23
N THR A 324 10.84 -9.99 -0.39
CA THR A 324 10.66 -9.62 -1.81
C THR A 324 10.79 -10.86 -2.71
N SER A 325 11.81 -11.69 -2.46
CA SER A 325 12.05 -12.91 -3.23
C SER A 325 10.89 -13.91 -3.11
N TYR A 326 10.37 -14.12 -1.90
CA TYR A 326 9.21 -14.98 -1.68
C TYR A 326 7.96 -14.44 -2.36
N LEU A 327 7.65 -13.15 -2.14
CA LEU A 327 6.46 -12.51 -2.72
C LEU A 327 6.50 -12.50 -4.24
N LEU A 328 7.69 -12.43 -4.86
CA LEU A 328 7.80 -12.37 -6.31
C LEU A 328 7.38 -13.70 -6.98
N PHE A 329 7.75 -14.83 -6.38
CA PHE A 329 7.64 -16.13 -7.06
C PHE A 329 6.73 -17.15 -6.39
N LYS A 330 6.46 -17.01 -5.10
CA LYS A 330 5.71 -18.01 -4.32
C LYS A 330 4.30 -17.55 -4.02
N GLU A 331 4.14 -16.30 -3.61
CA GLU A 331 2.83 -15.76 -3.28
C GLU A 331 2.10 -15.26 -4.53
N LYS A 332 0.80 -15.54 -4.63
CA LYS A 332 -0.04 -15.15 -5.77
C LYS A 332 -1.06 -14.09 -5.35
N GLY A 333 -1.36 -13.18 -6.27
CA GLY A 333 -2.37 -12.14 -6.07
C GLY A 333 -1.75 -10.81 -5.64
N PRO A 334 -2.56 -9.87 -5.11
CA PRO A 334 -2.10 -8.54 -4.74
C PRO A 334 -1.15 -8.60 -3.54
N LYS A 335 -0.01 -7.90 -3.64
CA LYS A 335 1.07 -7.91 -2.65
C LYS A 335 1.55 -6.50 -2.35
N PHE A 336 1.79 -6.20 -1.08
CA PHE A 336 2.40 -4.96 -0.59
C PHE A 336 3.61 -5.27 0.29
N VAL A 337 4.76 -4.68 -0.01
CA VAL A 337 5.97 -4.75 0.82
C VAL A 337 6.35 -3.36 1.29
N ARG A 338 6.31 -3.15 2.61
CA ARG A 338 6.62 -1.87 3.26
C ARG A 338 8.06 -1.85 3.76
N PHE A 339 8.82 -0.81 3.43
CA PHE A 339 10.20 -0.67 3.92
C PHE A 339 10.60 0.79 4.17
N ALA A 340 11.58 0.99 5.03
CA ALA A 340 12.10 2.31 5.42
C ALA A 340 13.11 2.86 4.42
N ARG A 341 13.28 4.19 4.46
CA ARG A 341 14.25 4.93 3.65
C ARG A 341 15.66 4.88 4.23
N GLU A 342 15.75 5.15 5.52
CA GLU A 342 17.02 5.33 6.23
C GLU A 342 17.65 4.01 6.61
N ALA A 343 18.93 4.07 6.95
CA ALA A 343 19.65 2.89 7.39
C ALA A 343 19.07 2.40 8.72
N THR A 344 18.66 1.14 8.77
CA THR A 344 18.20 0.48 9.99
C THR A 344 19.25 -0.51 10.48
N PRO A 345 19.23 -0.87 11.77
CA PRO A 345 20.12 -1.90 12.30
C PRO A 345 19.93 -3.24 11.56
N ILE A 346 21.02 -3.87 11.12
CA ILE A 346 21.00 -5.25 10.63
C ILE A 346 20.95 -6.18 11.84
N VAL A 347 19.83 -6.89 11.98
CA VAL A 347 19.54 -7.82 13.09
C VAL A 347 19.22 -9.23 12.60
N LYS A 348 19.41 -9.48 11.30
CA LYS A 348 19.30 -10.78 10.66
C LYS A 348 20.63 -11.19 10.05
N THR A 349 20.75 -12.50 9.82
CA THR A 349 21.81 -13.14 9.06
C THR A 349 21.22 -13.92 7.89
N GLU A 350 22.07 -14.37 6.97
CA GLU A 350 21.64 -15.30 5.91
C GLU A 350 21.00 -16.57 6.48
N ALA A 351 21.51 -17.07 7.62
CA ALA A 351 20.99 -18.25 8.31
C ALA A 351 19.68 -17.99 9.09
N THR A 352 19.31 -16.74 9.35
CA THR A 352 18.07 -16.45 10.09
C THR A 352 16.86 -16.94 9.29
N PRO A 353 15.98 -17.78 9.86
CA PRO A 353 14.87 -18.36 9.10
C PRO A 353 13.84 -17.29 8.70
N PHE A 354 13.32 -17.40 7.48
CA PHE A 354 12.20 -16.59 6.99
C PHE A 354 11.14 -17.52 6.40
N VAL A 355 9.94 -17.51 6.97
CA VAL A 355 8.78 -18.25 6.47
C VAL A 355 7.61 -17.30 6.44
N TYR A 356 7.10 -17.01 5.23
CA TYR A 356 5.97 -16.10 5.07
C TYR A 356 4.76 -16.55 5.89
N GLY A 357 4.15 -15.61 6.62
CA GLY A 357 3.03 -15.90 7.53
C GLY A 357 3.41 -16.59 8.84
N LYS A 358 4.71 -16.73 9.15
CA LYS A 358 5.22 -17.28 10.41
C LYS A 358 6.26 -16.36 11.03
N ALA A 359 6.01 -15.93 12.26
CA ALA A 359 6.90 -14.99 12.94
C ALA A 359 8.23 -15.64 13.35
N ASN A 360 9.25 -14.83 13.61
CA ASN A 360 10.40 -15.25 14.42
C ASN A 360 10.19 -14.84 15.88
N VAL A 361 10.76 -15.60 16.80
CA VAL A 361 10.94 -15.22 18.20
C VAL A 361 12.41 -14.91 18.44
N ILE A 362 12.69 -13.80 19.11
CA ILE A 362 14.03 -13.29 19.40
C ILE A 362 14.15 -13.10 20.91
N ARG A 363 15.27 -13.55 21.50
CA ARG A 363 15.56 -13.40 22.93
C ARG A 363 16.95 -12.83 23.18
N PHE A 364 17.03 -11.93 24.16
CA PHE A 364 18.31 -11.42 24.63
C PHE A 364 19.03 -12.46 25.49
N ARG A 365 20.32 -12.68 25.24
CA ARG A 365 21.16 -13.67 25.94
C ARG A 365 22.30 -13.05 26.74
N GLY A 366 22.43 -11.72 26.72
CA GLY A 366 23.47 -10.97 27.41
C GLY A 366 24.34 -10.19 26.44
N GLU A 367 24.97 -9.13 26.93
CA GLU A 367 25.79 -8.23 26.11
C GLU A 367 26.95 -8.95 25.42
N LYS A 368 27.21 -8.54 24.17
CA LYS A 368 28.31 -9.01 23.32
C LYS A 368 28.93 -7.82 22.59
N ASP A 369 30.00 -8.06 21.83
CA ASP A 369 30.65 -7.02 21.06
C ASP A 369 29.74 -6.46 19.96
N ASN A 370 29.07 -7.36 19.21
CA ASN A 370 28.05 -6.98 18.23
C ASN A 370 26.64 -7.16 18.79
N PHE A 371 25.75 -6.24 18.46
CA PHE A 371 24.37 -6.23 18.94
C PHE A 371 23.62 -7.52 18.61
N ILE A 372 23.74 -8.03 17.37
CA ILE A 372 23.02 -9.24 16.93
C ILE A 372 23.47 -10.50 17.70
N ASP A 373 24.74 -10.59 18.08
CA ASP A 373 25.30 -11.77 18.78
C ASP A 373 24.77 -11.87 20.22
N ALA A 374 24.24 -10.77 20.76
CA ALA A 374 23.57 -10.72 22.05
C ALA A 374 22.16 -11.35 22.03
N PHE A 375 21.67 -11.76 20.86
CA PHE A 375 20.33 -12.32 20.71
C PHE A 375 20.34 -13.68 20.02
N GLU A 376 19.43 -14.55 20.47
CA GLU A 376 19.07 -15.76 19.78
C GLU A 376 17.77 -15.54 19.00
N THR A 377 17.72 -16.00 17.75
CA THR A 377 16.52 -15.93 16.90
C THR A 377 16.13 -17.32 16.42
N ALA A 378 14.87 -17.69 16.62
CA ALA A 378 14.29 -18.94 16.15
C ALA A 378 12.98 -18.69 15.38
N LEU A 379 12.57 -19.65 14.55
CA LEU A 379 11.22 -19.65 14.00
C LEU A 379 10.22 -19.87 15.14
N ALA A 380 9.07 -19.18 15.12
CA ALA A 380 8.12 -19.28 16.21
C ALA A 380 7.62 -20.72 16.44
N SER A 381 7.49 -21.54 15.40
CA SER A 381 7.13 -22.96 15.54
C SER A 381 8.11 -23.78 16.39
N ASP A 382 9.38 -23.38 16.40
CA ASP A 382 10.48 -24.15 17.02
C ASP A 382 10.85 -23.56 18.38
N TYR A 383 10.37 -22.36 18.68
CA TYR A 383 10.60 -21.67 19.93
C TYR A 383 9.81 -22.32 21.08
N LYS A 384 10.51 -22.60 22.18
CA LYS A 384 9.92 -23.03 23.45
C LYS A 384 10.07 -21.90 24.45
N SER A 385 8.98 -21.56 25.14
CA SER A 385 9.04 -20.58 26.22
C SER A 385 10.02 -21.04 27.31
N GLU A 386 10.79 -20.09 27.81
CA GLU A 386 11.63 -20.22 28.99
C GLU A 386 11.13 -19.21 30.03
N ASP A 387 9.80 -19.20 30.25
CA ASP A 387 9.11 -18.41 31.27
C ASP A 387 9.39 -16.89 31.19
N GLU A 388 9.22 -16.28 30.01
CA GLU A 388 9.30 -14.81 29.88
C GLU A 388 8.28 -14.07 30.74
N ASP A 389 8.67 -12.92 31.29
CA ASP A 389 7.76 -12.03 32.00
C ASP A 389 6.78 -11.32 31.04
N LEU A 390 7.23 -10.96 29.83
CA LEU A 390 6.39 -10.29 28.83
C LEU A 390 6.80 -10.57 27.38
N SER A 391 5.91 -10.28 26.45
CA SER A 391 6.19 -10.34 25.01
C SER A 391 6.05 -8.97 24.35
N ILE A 392 7.04 -8.62 23.52
CA ILE A 392 7.00 -7.43 22.66
C ILE A 392 6.75 -7.90 21.22
N ILE A 393 5.67 -7.47 20.58
CA ILE A 393 5.33 -7.83 19.20
C ILE A 393 5.59 -6.63 18.31
N ALA A 394 6.56 -6.73 17.40
CA ALA A 394 6.99 -5.62 16.56
C ALA A 394 7.08 -6.02 15.09
N CYS A 395 7.01 -5.03 14.19
CA CYS A 395 7.24 -5.22 12.76
C CYS A 395 8.14 -4.13 12.20
N GLY A 396 8.82 -4.40 11.09
CA GLY A 396 9.65 -3.38 10.45
C GLY A 396 10.81 -2.90 11.32
N PRO A 397 11.23 -1.63 11.15
CA PRO A 397 12.33 -1.02 11.93
C PRO A 397 12.12 -1.02 13.45
N MET A 398 10.91 -1.27 13.92
CA MET A 398 10.60 -1.39 15.35
C MET A 398 11.09 -2.68 16.00
N VAL A 399 11.47 -3.69 15.21
CA VAL A 399 12.00 -4.95 15.76
C VAL A 399 13.38 -4.74 16.41
N PRO A 400 14.35 -4.06 15.76
CA PRO A 400 15.56 -3.60 16.45
C PRO A 400 15.27 -2.77 17.71
N GLU A 401 14.34 -1.81 17.67
CA GLU A 401 13.97 -1.01 18.86
C GLU A 401 13.39 -1.90 19.98
N ALA A 402 12.59 -2.92 19.65
CA ALA A 402 12.10 -3.91 20.60
C ALA A 402 13.23 -4.77 21.18
N MET A 403 14.22 -5.16 20.38
CA MET A 403 15.42 -5.86 20.86
C MET A 403 16.21 -4.98 21.84
N ARG A 404 16.36 -3.68 21.54
CA ARG A 404 17.00 -2.73 22.45
C ARG A 404 16.18 -2.54 23.73
N ALA A 405 14.84 -2.52 23.62
CA ALA A 405 13.97 -2.45 24.78
C ALA A 405 14.12 -3.70 25.68
N ALA A 406 14.26 -4.89 25.10
CA ALA A 406 14.56 -6.12 25.84
C ALA A 406 15.88 -6.02 26.62
N TRP A 407 16.92 -5.44 26.01
CA TRP A 407 18.18 -5.18 26.70
C TRP A 407 18.01 -4.20 27.87
N ILE A 408 17.24 -3.12 27.70
CA ILE A 408 16.90 -2.18 28.78
C ILE A 408 16.15 -2.90 29.92
N LEU A 409 15.12 -3.66 29.57
CA LEU A 409 14.27 -4.38 30.52
C LEU A 409 15.06 -5.40 31.34
N LYS A 410 15.97 -6.14 30.71
CA LYS A 410 16.84 -7.08 31.42
C LYS A 410 17.86 -6.35 32.30
N SER A 411 18.53 -5.33 31.77
CA SER A 411 19.66 -4.68 32.44
C SER A 411 19.24 -3.82 33.64
N ASP A 412 18.13 -3.10 33.51
CA ASP A 412 17.71 -2.12 34.52
C ASP A 412 16.60 -2.63 35.43
N PHE A 413 15.82 -3.62 34.97
CA PHE A 413 14.65 -4.13 35.70
C PHE A 413 14.67 -5.64 35.94
N ASN A 414 15.68 -6.35 35.42
CA ASN A 414 15.79 -7.81 35.48
C ASN A 414 14.54 -8.55 34.96
N LEU A 415 13.89 -7.99 33.94
CA LEU A 415 12.73 -8.59 33.27
C LEU A 415 13.17 -9.38 32.04
N GLU A 416 12.72 -10.63 31.94
CA GLU A 416 12.90 -11.49 30.78
C GLU A 416 11.83 -11.21 29.74
N THR A 417 12.26 -11.02 28.48
CA THR A 417 11.35 -10.67 27.40
C THR A 417 11.61 -11.50 26.17
N ARG A 418 10.53 -11.81 25.44
CA ARG A 418 10.62 -12.27 24.06
C ARG A 418 10.15 -11.19 23.11
N ILE A 419 10.86 -11.04 22.00
CA ILE A 419 10.42 -10.22 20.88
C ILE A 419 9.83 -11.15 19.82
N VAL A 420 8.63 -10.84 19.35
CA VAL A 420 8.00 -11.50 18.20
C VAL A 420 8.15 -10.58 17.01
N ASN A 421 8.97 -10.97 16.03
CA ASN A 421 9.09 -10.28 14.76
C ASN A 421 7.92 -10.68 13.85
N MET A 422 6.91 -9.83 13.78
CA MET A 422 5.73 -10.00 12.93
C MET A 422 5.97 -9.37 11.56
N HIS A 423 6.85 -9.98 10.75
CA HIS A 423 7.19 -9.46 9.42
C HIS A 423 6.08 -9.62 8.37
N THR A 424 5.09 -10.49 8.62
CA THR A 424 3.91 -10.67 7.75
C THR A 424 2.67 -10.24 8.53
N LEU A 425 2.03 -9.17 8.07
CA LEU A 425 0.82 -8.61 8.71
C LEU A 425 -0.44 -9.23 8.12
N LYS A 426 -0.37 -9.71 6.87
CA LYS A 426 -1.47 -10.40 6.20
C LYS A 426 -0.90 -11.48 5.27
N PRO A 427 -1.11 -12.78 5.57
CA PRO A 427 -1.80 -13.32 6.74
C PRO A 427 -0.98 -13.16 8.03
N LEU A 428 -1.66 -12.89 9.15
CA LEU A 428 -1.05 -12.73 10.47
C LEU A 428 -0.81 -14.09 11.13
N ASP A 429 0.33 -14.28 11.81
CA ASP A 429 0.62 -15.50 12.58
C ASP A 429 -0.11 -15.51 13.94
N LYS A 430 -1.44 -15.68 13.88
CA LYS A 430 -2.34 -15.61 15.04
C LYS A 430 -1.96 -16.59 16.16
N GLU A 431 -1.50 -17.78 15.80
CA GLU A 431 -1.12 -18.80 16.80
C GLU A 431 0.04 -18.32 17.67
N THR A 432 1.07 -17.72 17.06
CA THR A 432 2.21 -17.18 17.81
C THR A 432 1.78 -16.03 18.73
N ILE A 433 0.87 -15.16 18.28
CA ILE A 433 0.32 -14.07 19.08
C ILE A 433 -0.43 -14.61 20.30
N VAL A 434 -1.35 -15.55 20.08
CA VAL A 434 -2.17 -16.13 21.15
C VAL A 434 -1.29 -16.91 22.13
N ARG A 435 -0.32 -17.68 21.65
CA ARG A 435 0.63 -18.40 22.50
C ARG A 435 1.44 -17.43 23.38
N ALA A 436 1.97 -16.36 22.80
CA ALA A 436 2.68 -15.32 23.56
C ALA A 436 1.77 -14.72 24.66
N ALA A 437 0.51 -14.41 24.34
CA ALA A 437 -0.45 -13.88 25.30
C ALA A 437 -0.81 -14.87 26.42
N LEU A 438 -0.98 -16.16 26.08
CA LEU A 438 -1.30 -17.23 27.03
C LEU A 438 -0.19 -17.47 28.04
N GLU A 439 1.06 -17.37 27.58
CA GLU A 439 2.26 -17.72 28.35
C GLU A 439 2.78 -16.54 29.17
N THR A 440 2.75 -15.29 28.64
CA THR A 440 3.28 -14.13 29.39
C THR A 440 2.22 -13.29 30.08
N GLY A 441 0.96 -13.30 29.61
CA GLY A 441 -0.11 -12.44 30.15
C GLY A 441 0.09 -10.92 29.96
N VAL A 442 1.24 -10.49 29.43
CA VAL A 442 1.58 -9.10 29.14
C VAL A 442 2.14 -8.98 27.73
N ILE A 443 1.50 -8.13 26.92
CA ILE A 443 1.84 -7.86 25.52
C ILE A 443 2.07 -6.36 25.32
N VAL A 444 3.18 -6.00 24.68
CA VAL A 444 3.42 -4.65 24.15
C VAL A 444 3.61 -4.75 22.64
N THR A 445 2.84 -3.99 21.86
CA THR A 445 3.07 -3.88 20.42
C THR A 445 3.93 -2.67 20.09
N ALA A 446 4.78 -2.76 19.06
CA ALA A 446 5.60 -1.64 18.60
C ALA A 446 5.59 -1.53 17.06
N GLU A 447 5.09 -0.40 16.58
CA GLU A 447 4.99 -0.10 15.15
C GLU A 447 5.41 1.35 14.85
N GLU A 448 6.11 1.53 13.74
CA GLU A 448 6.46 2.86 13.24
C GLU A 448 5.39 3.30 12.23
N HIS A 449 4.20 3.54 12.75
CA HIS A 449 2.93 3.80 12.03
C HIS A 449 1.96 4.42 13.03
N GLN A 450 0.81 4.98 12.59
CA GLN A 450 -0.27 5.30 13.53
C GLN A 450 -0.61 4.06 14.38
N ILE A 451 -0.87 4.25 15.66
CA ILE A 451 -1.25 3.15 16.55
C ILE A 451 -2.45 2.41 15.95
N GLY A 452 -2.29 1.10 15.77
CA GLY A 452 -3.35 0.23 15.32
C GLY A 452 -3.04 -0.53 14.04
N GLY A 453 -2.02 -0.14 13.27
CA GLY A 453 -1.62 -0.86 12.06
C GLY A 453 -1.20 -2.30 12.37
N LEU A 454 -0.38 -2.48 13.40
CA LEU A 454 -0.04 -3.77 14.01
C LEU A 454 -0.87 -4.03 15.28
N ALA A 455 -1.08 -3.01 16.12
CA ALA A 455 -1.67 -3.19 17.44
C ALA A 455 -3.10 -3.77 17.39
N ASN A 456 -3.94 -3.26 16.48
CA ASN A 456 -5.33 -3.69 16.37
C ASN A 456 -5.47 -5.14 15.87
N PRO A 457 -4.77 -5.58 14.80
CA PRO A 457 -4.86 -6.98 14.38
C PRO A 457 -4.28 -7.96 15.42
N VAL A 458 -3.27 -7.55 16.20
CA VAL A 458 -2.77 -8.34 17.34
C VAL A 458 -3.84 -8.47 18.42
N ALA A 459 -4.43 -7.34 18.85
CA ALA A 459 -5.49 -7.34 19.86
C ALA A 459 -6.71 -8.18 19.39
N ALA A 460 -7.12 -8.03 18.13
CA ALA A 460 -8.19 -8.81 17.54
C ALA A 460 -7.88 -10.32 17.52
N ALA A 461 -6.63 -10.71 17.24
CA ALA A 461 -6.23 -12.12 17.28
C ALA A 461 -6.33 -12.72 18.68
N ILE A 462 -5.96 -11.96 19.72
CA ILE A 462 -6.08 -12.38 21.13
C ILE A 462 -7.56 -12.48 21.53
N LEU A 463 -8.34 -11.43 21.28
CA LEU A 463 -9.74 -11.34 21.71
C LEU A 463 -10.66 -12.34 21.00
N ALA A 464 -10.32 -12.77 19.78
CA ALA A 464 -11.12 -13.72 19.01
C ALA A 464 -10.81 -15.20 19.31
N ASP A 465 -9.75 -15.50 20.07
CA ASP A 465 -9.35 -16.88 20.37
C ASP A 465 -10.00 -17.38 21.67
N GLY A 466 -10.72 -18.50 21.58
CA GLY A 466 -11.45 -19.07 22.72
C GLY A 466 -10.59 -19.42 23.93
N ARG A 467 -9.28 -19.68 23.75
CA ARG A 467 -8.34 -19.96 24.85
C ARG A 467 -8.09 -18.72 25.74
N MET A 468 -8.41 -17.53 25.25
CA MET A 468 -8.22 -16.25 25.94
C MET A 468 -9.46 -15.77 26.71
N HIS A 469 -10.63 -16.36 26.51
CA HIS A 469 -11.90 -15.81 27.05
C HIS A 469 -11.92 -15.69 28.58
N ASP A 470 -11.26 -16.60 29.30
CA ASP A 470 -11.17 -16.59 30.77
C ASP A 470 -9.83 -16.04 31.29
N LYS A 471 -9.00 -15.45 30.42
CA LYS A 471 -7.68 -14.90 30.77
C LYS A 471 -7.61 -13.39 30.49
N GLY A 472 -7.09 -12.64 31.47
CA GLY A 472 -6.74 -11.24 31.27
C GLY A 472 -5.37 -11.10 30.60
N VAL A 473 -5.23 -10.14 29.69
CA VAL A 473 -3.94 -9.72 29.12
C VAL A 473 -3.76 -8.23 29.38
N LYS A 474 -2.62 -7.86 29.96
CA LYS A 474 -2.20 -6.46 30.01
C LYS A 474 -1.63 -6.09 28.64
N PHE A 475 -2.23 -5.11 27.97
CA PHE A 475 -1.92 -4.77 26.59
C PHE A 475 -1.46 -3.32 26.46
N GLY A 476 -0.28 -3.10 25.88
CA GLY A 476 0.29 -1.77 25.61
C GLY A 476 0.59 -1.58 24.12
N MET A 477 0.43 -0.36 23.63
CA MET A 477 0.64 -0.01 22.23
C MET A 477 1.67 1.11 22.11
N ILE A 478 2.68 0.91 21.27
CA ILE A 478 3.68 1.90 20.89
C ILE A 478 3.54 2.16 19.38
N GLY A 479 3.34 3.42 19.03
CA GLY A 479 3.17 3.93 17.68
C GLY A 479 2.86 5.43 17.70
N VAL A 480 2.68 6.03 16.52
CA VAL A 480 2.31 7.43 16.37
C VAL A 480 0.89 7.66 16.91
N LYS A 481 0.72 8.70 17.72
CA LYS A 481 -0.53 8.98 18.46
C LYS A 481 -1.39 10.00 17.72
N ASP A 482 -2.11 9.55 16.70
CA ASP A 482 -3.16 10.31 15.97
C ASP A 482 -2.76 11.75 15.65
N ARG A 483 -1.59 11.89 15.03
CA ARG A 483 -1.07 13.16 14.53
C ARG A 483 -0.24 12.92 13.29
N PHE A 484 -0.13 13.92 12.43
CA PHE A 484 0.76 13.87 11.29
C PHE A 484 2.23 13.81 11.71
N GLY A 485 3.05 13.36 10.77
CA GLY A 485 4.50 13.39 10.83
C GLY A 485 5.10 14.80 10.89
N GLU A 486 6.42 14.88 11.04
CA GLU A 486 7.17 16.16 11.10
C GLU A 486 8.53 16.04 10.41
N SER A 487 9.10 17.16 9.97
CA SER A 487 10.46 17.19 9.44
C SER A 487 11.49 17.24 10.58
N GLY A 488 12.46 16.34 10.54
CA GLY A 488 13.55 16.29 11.52
C GLY A 488 14.56 15.21 11.16
N ALA A 489 15.65 15.11 11.91
CA ALA A 489 16.54 13.96 11.76
C ALA A 489 15.77 12.68 12.15
N PRO A 490 16.01 11.53 11.47
CA PRO A 490 15.27 10.30 11.74
C PRO A 490 15.23 9.91 13.23
N TRP A 491 16.35 10.06 13.93
CA TRP A 491 16.43 9.76 15.36
C TRP A 491 15.66 10.75 16.25
N GLU A 492 15.53 12.02 15.82
CA GLU A 492 14.75 13.03 16.53
C GLU A 492 13.28 12.64 16.50
N LEU A 493 12.81 12.23 15.32
CA LEU A 493 11.42 11.84 15.10
C LEU A 493 11.08 10.55 15.85
N ILE A 494 11.98 9.56 15.89
CA ILE A 494 11.76 8.35 16.72
C ILE A 494 11.53 8.71 18.20
N LYS A 495 12.20 9.76 18.70
CA LYS A 495 12.00 10.26 20.07
C LYS A 495 10.72 11.10 20.18
N GLU A 496 10.53 12.08 19.31
CA GLU A 496 9.36 12.99 19.31
C GLU A 496 8.04 12.22 19.25
N PHE A 497 7.98 11.20 18.38
CA PHE A 497 6.80 10.37 18.23
C PHE A 497 6.68 9.23 19.25
N GLU A 498 7.56 9.19 20.25
CA GLU A 498 7.54 8.22 21.34
C GLU A 498 7.62 6.75 20.89
N VAL A 499 8.34 6.48 19.79
CA VAL A 499 8.49 5.13 19.20
C VAL A 499 9.91 4.58 19.40
N SER A 500 10.61 5.01 20.44
CA SER A 500 11.95 4.48 20.75
C SER A 500 11.91 3.29 21.73
N ALA A 501 13.00 2.53 21.81
CA ALA A 501 13.17 1.43 22.76
C ALA A 501 12.88 1.83 24.22
N GLU A 502 13.26 3.04 24.61
CA GLU A 502 13.00 3.60 25.93
C GLU A 502 11.49 3.73 26.20
N HIS A 503 10.71 4.14 25.20
CA HIS A 503 9.26 4.23 25.29
C HIS A 503 8.61 2.84 25.38
N ILE A 504 9.13 1.87 24.61
CA ILE A 504 8.72 0.46 24.71
C ILE A 504 9.00 -0.09 26.11
N ALA A 505 10.23 0.07 26.62
CA ALA A 505 10.64 -0.40 27.93
C ALA A 505 9.84 0.27 29.06
N ARG A 506 9.56 1.58 28.95
CA ARG A 506 8.66 2.30 29.86
C ARG A 506 7.29 1.63 29.92
N LYS A 507 6.67 1.43 28.77
CA LYS A 507 5.32 0.89 28.65
C LYS A 507 5.27 -0.53 29.18
N ALA A 508 6.26 -1.35 28.84
CA ALA A 508 6.41 -2.70 29.41
C ALA A 508 6.49 -2.66 30.94
N LYS A 509 7.35 -1.82 31.51
CA LYS A 509 7.50 -1.72 32.97
C LYS A 509 6.21 -1.23 33.65
N GLU A 510 5.53 -0.23 33.09
CA GLU A 510 4.23 0.25 33.57
C GLU A 510 3.19 -0.88 33.67
N LEU A 511 3.17 -1.80 32.69
CA LEU A 511 2.24 -2.94 32.72
C LEU A 511 2.66 -4.01 33.74
N MET A 512 3.96 -4.21 33.96
CA MET A 512 4.45 -5.21 34.92
C MET A 512 4.20 -4.83 36.38
N GLY A 513 4.01 -3.54 36.69
CA GLY A 513 3.99 -3.01 38.06
C GLY A 513 5.41 -2.65 38.48
#